data_AF-A0A3A9E367-F1
#
_entry.id   AF-A0A3A9E367-F1
#
_cell.length_a   1.000
_cell.length_b   1.000
_cell.length_c   1.000
_cell.angle_alpha   90.00
_cell.angle_beta   90.00
_cell.angle_gamma   90.00
#
_symmetry.space_group_name_H-M   'P 1'
#
loop_
_entity.id
_entity.type
_entity.pdbx_description
1 polymer ?
#
loop_
_entity_poly.entity_id
_entity_poly.type
_entity_poly.pdbx_seq_one_letter_code
_entity_poly.pdbx_strand_id
1 'polypeptide(L)' 'TKNTQKIAYVLNTQTKKFHKPECDSLPTTHRFNSAQKREELIAQEYVPCKRCNP' A
#
# COMPACT_ATOMS: atom_id res chain seq x y z
N THR A 1 -16.80 18.74 -6.81
CA THR A 1 -16.51 17.34 -7.21
C THR A 1 -15.59 16.73 -6.17
N LYS A 2 -16.03 15.67 -5.47
CA LYS A 2 -15.18 15.01 -4.46
C LYS A 2 -14.02 14.34 -5.18
N ASN A 3 -12.83 14.94 -5.09
CA ASN A 3 -11.60 14.38 -5.63
C ASN A 3 -11.16 13.21 -4.73
N THR A 4 -11.86 12.08 -4.84
CA THR A 4 -11.45 10.81 -4.21
C THR A 4 -10.21 10.34 -4.94
N GLN A 5 -9.03 10.72 -4.43
CA GLN A 5 -7.76 10.18 -4.89
C GLN A 5 -7.87 8.65 -4.83
N LYS A 6 -7.76 7.99 -5.99
CA LYS A 6 -7.91 6.55 -6.10
C LYS A 6 -6.79 5.89 -5.32
N ILE A 7 -7.14 5.14 -4.27
CA ILE A 7 -6.17 4.40 -3.47
C ILE A 7 -5.57 3.32 -4.36
N ALA A 8 -4.26 3.39 -4.59
CA ALA A 8 -3.52 2.40 -5.35
C ALA A 8 -3.06 1.26 -4.43
N TYR A 9 -2.59 1.59 -3.23
CA TYR A 9 -2.02 0.63 -2.28
C TYR A 9 -2.36 0.96 -0.83
N VAL A 10 -2.27 -0.06 0.02
CA VAL A 10 -2.35 0.02 1.48
C VAL A 10 -0.99 -0.34 2.07
N LEU A 11 -0.39 0.59 2.80
CA LEU A 11 0.91 0.45 3.43
C LEU A 11 0.77 0.01 4.88
N ASN A 12 1.76 -0.74 5.37
CA ASN A 12 2.09 -0.83 6.79
C ASN A 12 3.38 -0.03 7.01
N THR A 13 3.30 1.10 7.71
CA THR A 13 4.43 2.03 7.87
C THR A 13 5.53 1.52 8.79
N GLN A 14 5.22 0.55 9.66
CA GLN A 14 6.18 -0.08 10.57
C GLN A 14 6.98 -1.19 9.88
N THR A 15 6.30 -2.13 9.23
CA THR A 15 6.94 -3.28 8.55
C THR A 15 7.45 -2.93 7.14
N LYS A 16 7.15 -1.72 6.66
CA LYS A 16 7.46 -1.24 5.31
C LYS A 16 6.93 -2.17 4.22
N LYS A 17 5.76 -2.79 4.42
CA LYS A 17 5.08 -3.58 3.39
C LYS A 17 3.97 -2.77 2.72
N PHE A 18 3.72 -3.04 1.44
CA PHE A 18 2.54 -2.51 0.75
C PHE A 18 1.71 -3.61 0.09
N HIS A 19 0.42 -3.35 -0.01
CA HIS A 19 -0.61 -4.32 -0.41
C HIS A 19 -1.57 -3.68 -1.41
N LYS A 20 -2.19 -4.48 -2.28
CA LYS A 20 -3.40 -4.03 -3.00
C LYS A 20 -4.57 -3.84 -2.03
N PRO A 21 -5.52 -2.93 -2.29
CA PRO A 21 -6.69 -2.70 -1.44
C PRO A 21 -7.54 -3.96 -1.16
N GLU A 22 -7.55 -4.92 -2.09
CA GLU A 22 -8.28 -6.18 -2.01
C GLU A 22 -7.50 -7.32 -1.31
N CYS A 23 -6.35 -7.07 -0.71
CA CYS A 23 -5.54 -8.11 -0.09
C CYS A 23 -6.17 -8.68 1.19
N ASP A 24 -6.32 -10.00 1.30
CA ASP A 24 -6.84 -10.66 2.52
C ASP A 24 -5.96 -10.47 3.77
N SER A 25 -4.74 -9.95 3.61
CA SER A 25 -3.77 -9.74 4.69
C SER A 25 -3.45 -8.25 4.85
N LEU A 26 -4.46 -7.39 4.74
CA LEU A 26 -4.30 -5.97 5.02
C LEU A 26 -3.86 -5.74 6.48
N PRO A 27 -2.98 -4.76 6.71
CA PRO A 27 -2.62 -4.36 8.06
C PRO A 27 -3.81 -3.70 8.76
N THR A 28 -4.01 -4.02 10.04
CA THR A 28 -4.99 -3.36 10.91
C THR A 28 -4.39 -2.17 11.66
N THR A 29 -3.12 -2.26 12.06
CA THR A 29 -2.33 -1.20 12.70
C THR A 29 -1.26 -0.65 11.75
N HIS A 30 -0.81 0.58 12.02
CA HIS A 30 0.18 1.29 11.17
C HIS A 30 -0.23 1.36 9.69
N ARG A 31 -1.54 1.35 9.43
CA ARG A 31 -2.16 1.31 8.11
C ARG A 31 -2.19 2.69 7.48
N PHE A 32 -1.74 2.81 6.23
CA PHE A 32 -1.83 4.05 5.46
C PHE A 32 -2.31 3.77 4.03
N ASN A 33 -3.31 4.51 3.54
CA ASN A 33 -3.77 4.40 2.15
C ASN A 33 -2.93 5.33 1.27
N SER A 34 -2.32 4.82 0.20
CA SER A 34 -1.49 5.58 -0.72
C SER A 34 -2.03 5.53 -2.15
N ALA A 35 -1.93 6.67 -2.84
CA ALA A 35 -2.19 6.79 -4.28
C ALA A 35 -0.88 6.75 -5.11
N GLN A 36 0.26 6.53 -4.45
CA GLN A 36 1.58 6.45 -5.09
C GLN A 36 1.71 5.21 -5.97
N LYS A 37 2.63 5.29 -6.94
CA LYS A 37 2.96 4.17 -7.82
C LYS A 37 3.87 3.16 -7.12
N ARG A 38 3.93 1.95 -7.67
CA ARG A 38 4.74 0.84 -7.16
C ARG A 38 6.21 1.21 -7.03
N GLU A 39 6.76 1.85 -8.06
CA GLU A 39 8.18 2.23 -8.13
C GLU A 39 8.52 3.30 -7.09
N GLU A 40 7.61 4.23 -6.83
CA GLU A 40 7.76 5.27 -5.80
C GLU A 40 7.78 4.68 -4.39
N LEU A 41 6.98 3.64 -4.14
CA LEU A 41 6.98 2.92 -2.87
C LEU A 41 8.27 2.11 -2.68
N ILE A 42 8.76 1.45 -3.73
CA ILE A 42 10.03 0.72 -3.70
C ILE A 42 11.22 1.67 -3.48
N ALA A 43 11.20 2.85 -4.10
CA ALA A 43 12.22 3.89 -3.88
C ALA A 43 12.23 4.42 -2.43
N GLN A 44 11.10 4.32 -1.72
CA GLN A 44 10.97 4.61 -0.29
C GLN A 44 11.22 3.38 0.61
N GLU A 45 11.84 2.33 0.03
CA GLU A 45 12.20 1.08 0.71
C GLU A 45 11.01 0.24 1.19
N TYR A 46 9.83 0.44 0.61
CA TYR A 46 8.70 -0.47 0.84
C TYR A 46 8.82 -1.74 0.00
N VAL A 47 8.45 -2.87 0.61
CA VAL A 47 8.49 -4.20 0.01
C VAL A 47 7.08 -4.64 -0.41
N PRO A 48 6.88 -5.15 -1.63
CA PRO A 48 5.57 -5.63 -2.06
C PRO A 48 5.14 -6.86 -1.26
N CYS A 49 3.85 -6.91 -0.92
CA CYS A 49 3.27 -8.09 -0.33
C CYS A 49 3.31 -9.28 -1.30
N LYS A 50 4.03 -10.35 -0.95
CA LYS A 50 4.11 -11.56 -1.78
C LYS A 50 2.76 -12.26 -2.00
N ARG A 51 1.75 -12.01 -1.14
CA ARG A 51 0.43 -12.66 -1.22
C ARG A 51 -0.46 -12.05 -2.30
N CYS A 52 -0.64 -10.72 -2.29
CA CYS A 52 -1.45 -10.04 -3.30
C CYS A 52 -0.65 -9.60 -4.54
N ASN A 53 0.67 -9.76 -4.51
CA ASN A 53 1.63 -9.42 -5.57
C ASN A 53 1.31 -8.06 -6.24
N PRO A 54 1.44 -6.96 -5.49
CA PRO A 54 1.13 -5.59 -5.94
C PRO A 54 2.13 -4.98 -6.93
#